data_AF-A0A8T7ENU7-F1
#
_entry.id   AF-A0A8T7ENU7-F1
#
_cell.length_a   1.000
_cell.length_b   1.000
_cell.length_c   1.000
_cell.angle_alpha   90.00
_cell.angle_beta   90.00
_cell.angle_gamma   90.00
#
_symmetry.space_group_name_H-M   'P 1'
#
loop_
_entity.id
_entity.type
_entity.pdbx_description
1 polymer ?
#
loop_
_entity_poly.entity_id
_entity_poly.type
_entity_poly.pdbx_seq_one_letter_code
_entity_poly.pdbx_strand_id
1 'polypeptide(L)'
;MVARNQMIDEDIAERIQNSRVEEVLVRSPMTCALIHGICALCYGRDLGRGDMVGIGSAVGIVAAQSIGEPGTQLTLRTFHSGGTAQSSGDITSGLPRVEELFEARKKPKGEAVMTDIAGTLRLIKKEGVRFAQVTNAQVFRTEISIPEGWTIEVEEERGREVRRCPCARARSRWGDHRRDGRHGAYRRSHAVPAL
;
A
#
# COMPACT_ATOMS: atom_id res chain seq x y z
N MET A 1 -5.22 -28.87 7.55
CA MET A 1 -5.43 -27.42 7.36
C MET A 1 -6.00 -26.87 8.66
N VAL A 2 -5.48 -25.73 9.11
CA VAL A 2 -5.64 -25.19 10.48
C VAL A 2 -7.00 -24.51 10.64
N ALA A 3 -7.63 -24.63 11.80
CA ALA A 3 -8.88 -23.95 12.10
C ALA A 3 -8.68 -22.46 12.43
N ARG A 4 -9.73 -21.64 12.27
CA ARG A 4 -9.67 -20.22 12.64
C ARG A 4 -9.39 -20.06 14.14
N ASN A 5 -8.49 -19.15 14.49
CA ASN A 5 -8.03 -18.87 15.86
C ASN A 5 -7.32 -20.05 16.56
N GLN A 6 -6.91 -21.08 15.83
CA GLN A 6 -6.08 -22.14 16.37
C GLN A 6 -4.62 -21.64 16.47
N MET A 7 -3.95 -21.94 17.58
CA MET A 7 -2.53 -21.69 17.73
C MET A 7 -1.74 -22.57 16.76
N ILE A 8 -0.72 -22.00 16.12
CA ILE A 8 0.17 -22.73 15.24
C ILE A 8 1.34 -23.22 16.08
N ASP A 9 1.30 -24.50 16.46
CA ASP A 9 2.41 -25.19 17.11
C ASP A 9 3.46 -25.63 16.08
N GLU A 10 4.61 -26.10 16.55
CA GLU A 10 5.75 -26.53 15.71
C GLU A 10 5.33 -27.55 14.63
N ASP A 11 4.54 -28.57 15.00
CA ASP A 11 4.05 -29.60 14.08
C ASP A 11 3.15 -29.02 12.98
N ILE A 12 2.34 -28.02 13.34
CA ILE A 12 1.44 -27.34 12.41
C ILE A 12 2.25 -26.43 11.48
N ALA A 13 3.24 -25.72 12.03
CA ALA A 13 4.15 -24.86 11.27
C ALA A 13 4.93 -25.67 10.23
N GLU A 14 5.45 -26.84 10.60
CA GLU A 14 6.17 -27.72 9.67
C GLU A 14 5.27 -28.21 8.52
N ARG A 15 4.01 -28.56 8.84
CA ARG A 15 3.02 -28.95 7.82
C ARG A 15 2.67 -27.81 6.87
N ILE A 16 2.63 -26.57 7.37
CA ILE A 16 2.42 -25.38 6.53
C ILE A 16 3.65 -25.14 5.65
N GLN A 17 4.84 -25.24 6.21
CA GLN A 17 6.11 -25.06 5.49
C GLN A 17 6.28 -26.05 4.34
N ASN A 18 5.84 -27.31 4.54
CA ASN A 18 5.87 -28.35 3.52
C ASN A 18 4.69 -28.28 2.52
N SER A 19 3.80 -27.31 2.67
CA SER A 19 2.67 -27.10 1.76
C SER A 19 2.99 -26.05 0.69
N ARG A 20 2.14 -25.93 -0.34
CA ARG A 20 2.29 -24.93 -1.42
C ARG A 20 1.66 -23.57 -1.08
N VAL A 21 1.51 -23.24 0.20
CA VAL A 21 0.88 -21.99 0.65
C VAL A 21 1.94 -20.89 0.68
N GLU A 22 1.71 -19.80 -0.06
CA GLU A 22 2.65 -18.67 -0.13
C GLU A 22 2.46 -17.66 1.02
N GLU A 23 1.23 -17.51 1.52
CA GLU A 23 0.89 -16.52 2.54
C GLU A 23 -0.07 -17.10 3.59
N VAL A 24 0.11 -16.67 4.84
CA VAL A 24 -0.72 -17.11 5.97
C VAL A 24 -1.22 -15.90 6.74
N LEU A 25 -2.54 -15.84 6.95
CA LEU A 25 -3.17 -14.82 7.77
C LEU A 25 -3.03 -15.18 9.25
N VAL A 26 -2.23 -14.38 9.97
CA VAL A 26 -2.01 -14.51 11.41
C VAL A 26 -2.53 -13.29 12.16
N ARG A 27 -2.87 -13.48 13.45
CA ARG A 27 -3.15 -12.36 14.34
C ARG A 27 -1.83 -11.73 14.77
N SER A 28 -1.81 -10.41 14.92
CA SER A 28 -0.62 -9.66 15.32
C SER A 28 -0.97 -8.58 16.35
N PRO A 29 -0.03 -8.19 17.23
CA PRO A 29 -0.17 -7.00 18.07
C PRO A 29 -0.50 -5.74 17.27
N MET A 30 -0.01 -5.62 16.03
CA MET A 30 -0.21 -4.45 15.16
C MET A 30 -1.67 -4.24 14.74
N THR A 31 -2.48 -5.30 14.77
CA THR A 31 -3.90 -5.26 14.37
C THR A 31 -4.83 -5.47 15.56
N CYS A 32 -4.33 -5.33 16.80
CA CYS A 32 -5.14 -5.50 18.00
C CYS A 32 -6.08 -4.29 18.18
N ALA A 33 -7.36 -4.56 18.50
CA ALA A 33 -8.35 -3.51 18.71
C ALA A 33 -8.30 -2.89 20.13
N LEU A 34 -7.51 -3.46 21.04
CA LEU A 34 -7.37 -2.92 22.40
C LEU A 34 -6.55 -1.62 22.37
N ILE A 35 -7.05 -0.59 23.03
CA ILE A 35 -6.39 0.73 23.14
C ILE A 35 -5.19 0.65 24.10
N HIS A 36 -5.35 -0.07 25.21
CA HIS A 36 -4.31 -0.26 26.22
C HIS A 36 -4.05 -1.75 26.42
N GLY A 37 -2.89 -2.20 25.94
CA GLY A 37 -2.49 -3.60 26.01
C GLY A 37 -2.83 -4.41 24.76
N ILE A 38 -2.59 -5.71 24.84
CA ILE A 38 -2.73 -6.65 23.72
C ILE A 38 -3.55 -7.85 24.22
N CYS A 39 -4.46 -8.37 23.40
CA CYS A 39 -5.26 -9.53 23.79
C CYS A 39 -4.44 -10.81 23.65
N ALA A 40 -4.78 -11.85 24.43
CA ALA A 40 -4.04 -13.11 24.43
C ALA A 40 -3.92 -13.73 23.02
N LEU A 41 -4.99 -13.68 22.22
CA LEU A 41 -5.00 -14.21 20.86
C LEU A 41 -4.17 -13.40 19.85
N CYS A 42 -3.97 -12.10 20.07
CA CYS A 42 -3.11 -11.28 19.21
C CYS A 42 -1.64 -11.35 19.64
N TYR A 43 -1.37 -11.56 20.94
CA TYR A 43 -0.02 -11.77 21.43
C TYR A 43 0.50 -13.16 21.08
N GLY A 44 -0.34 -14.20 21.27
CA GLY A 44 0.07 -15.57 21.03
C GLY A 44 0.85 -16.16 22.21
N ARG A 45 1.76 -17.07 21.88
CA ARG A 45 2.49 -17.90 22.84
C ARG A 45 3.44 -17.06 23.70
N ASP A 46 3.48 -17.33 25.00
CA ASP A 46 4.53 -16.85 25.88
C ASP A 46 5.82 -17.62 25.59
N LEU A 47 6.82 -16.93 25.03
CA LEU A 47 8.10 -17.53 24.64
C LEU A 47 8.90 -18.09 25.83
N GLY A 48 8.62 -17.63 27.06
CA GLY A 48 9.30 -18.14 28.26
C GLY A 48 8.71 -19.46 28.78
N ARG A 49 7.39 -19.67 28.60
CA ARG A 49 6.68 -20.84 29.13
C ARG A 49 6.31 -21.88 28.06
N GLY A 50 6.19 -21.46 26.81
CA GLY A 50 5.72 -22.32 25.72
C GLY A 50 4.21 -22.55 25.71
N ASP A 51 3.44 -21.78 26.49
CA ASP A 51 1.98 -21.86 26.53
C ASP A 51 1.34 -20.55 26.08
N MET A 52 0.01 -20.55 25.95
CA MET A 52 -0.76 -19.34 25.71
C MET A 52 -0.52 -18.30 26.81
N VAL A 53 -0.29 -17.03 26.44
CA VAL A 53 0.00 -15.98 27.43
C VAL A 53 -1.11 -15.84 28.47
N GLY A 54 -0.72 -15.78 29.74
CA GLY A 54 -1.63 -15.55 30.85
C GLY A 54 -2.15 -14.10 30.86
N ILE A 55 -3.42 -13.92 31.21
CA ILE A 55 -4.02 -12.59 31.38
C ILE A 55 -3.28 -11.84 32.51
N GLY A 56 -2.93 -10.57 32.26
CA GLY A 56 -2.18 -9.74 33.21
C GLY A 56 -0.65 -9.85 33.07
N SER A 57 -0.14 -10.64 32.12
CA SER A 57 1.29 -10.70 31.84
C SER A 57 1.83 -9.34 31.35
N ALA A 58 2.96 -8.92 31.91
CA ALA A 58 3.63 -7.65 31.57
C ALA A 58 4.42 -7.75 30.25
N VAL A 59 3.73 -8.09 29.15
CA VAL A 59 4.34 -8.34 27.83
C VAL A 59 5.16 -7.17 27.27
N GLY A 60 4.80 -5.93 27.63
CA GLY A 60 5.54 -4.73 27.19
C GLY A 60 6.93 -4.63 27.82
N ILE A 61 7.07 -4.98 29.11
CA ILE A 61 8.36 -4.96 29.80
C ILE A 61 9.26 -6.07 29.24
N VAL A 62 8.69 -7.27 29.06
CA VAL A 62 9.40 -8.42 28.48
C VAL A 62 9.91 -8.08 27.09
N ALA A 63 9.06 -7.52 26.22
CA ALA A 63 9.46 -7.11 24.87
C ALA A 63 10.54 -6.03 24.88
N ALA A 64 10.44 -5.03 25.76
CA ALA A 64 11.45 -3.98 25.88
C ALA A 64 12.82 -4.53 26.29
N GLN A 65 12.87 -5.46 27.26
CA GLN A 65 14.11 -6.11 27.68
C GLN A 65 14.69 -7.02 26.59
N SER A 66 13.85 -7.81 25.92
CA SER A 66 14.29 -8.69 24.82
C SER A 66 14.96 -7.93 23.67
N ILE A 67 14.59 -6.67 23.44
CA ILE A 67 15.23 -5.79 22.46
C ILE A 67 16.44 -5.06 23.06
N GLY A 68 16.32 -4.60 24.32
CA GLY A 68 17.34 -3.78 24.98
C GLY A 68 18.61 -4.54 25.37
N GLU A 69 18.48 -5.77 25.89
CA GLU A 69 19.64 -6.55 26.37
C GLU A 69 20.65 -6.85 25.24
N PRO A 70 20.23 -7.36 24.05
CA PRO A 70 21.15 -7.54 22.93
C PRO A 70 21.72 -6.22 22.38
N GLY A 71 21.04 -5.08 22.60
CA GLY A 71 21.52 -3.76 22.20
C GLY A 71 22.90 -3.42 22.80
N THR A 72 23.16 -3.86 24.03
CA THR A 72 24.47 -3.71 24.68
C THR A 72 25.58 -4.51 23.99
N GLN A 73 25.25 -5.62 23.34
CA GLN A 73 26.20 -6.41 22.56
C GLN A 73 26.55 -5.73 21.23
N LEU A 74 25.58 -5.02 20.64
CA LEU A 74 25.75 -4.32 19.37
C LEU A 74 26.68 -3.10 19.49
N THR A 75 26.89 -2.54 20.68
CA THR A 75 27.83 -1.42 20.89
C THR A 75 29.27 -1.88 21.03
N LEU A 76 29.54 -3.03 21.66
CA LEU A 76 30.91 -3.44 21.98
C LEU A 76 31.65 -4.07 20.77
N ARG A 77 30.93 -4.74 19.86
CA ARG A 77 31.53 -5.36 18.66
C ARG A 77 31.74 -4.39 17.49
N THR A 78 31.11 -3.22 17.48
CA THR A 78 31.26 -2.24 16.38
C THR A 78 32.50 -1.37 16.47
N PHE A 79 33.12 -1.23 17.65
CA PHE A 79 34.32 -0.40 17.80
C PHE A 79 35.64 -1.14 17.51
N HIS A 80 35.66 -2.48 17.54
CA HIS A 80 36.92 -3.25 17.51
C HIS A 80 37.27 -3.85 16.13
N SER A 81 36.36 -3.87 15.15
CA SER A 81 36.63 -4.52 13.84
C SER A 81 36.47 -3.66 12.58
N GLY A 82 36.23 -2.35 12.61
CA GLY A 82 36.03 -1.65 11.32
C GLY A 82 35.83 -0.14 11.31
N GLY A 83 36.32 0.60 12.30
CA GLY A 83 36.02 2.03 12.49
C GLY A 83 36.43 3.01 11.38
N THR A 84 37.16 2.59 10.33
CA THR A 84 37.63 3.51 9.27
C THR A 84 37.38 3.04 7.83
N ALA A 85 36.97 1.79 7.60
CA ALA A 85 36.75 1.28 6.24
C ALA A 85 35.28 1.26 5.79
N GLN A 86 34.31 1.34 6.72
CA GLN A 86 32.87 1.35 6.41
C GLN A 86 32.19 2.72 6.54
N SER A 87 32.92 3.77 6.98
CA SER A 87 32.39 5.15 7.06
C SER A 87 32.07 5.76 5.66
N SER A 88 32.43 5.06 4.59
CA SER A 88 32.07 5.38 3.20
C SER A 88 30.74 4.73 2.74
N GLY A 89 30.09 3.93 3.59
CA GLY A 89 28.77 3.37 3.33
C GLY A 89 27.69 4.37 3.74
N ASP A 90 26.85 4.77 2.78
CA ASP A 90 25.68 5.64 2.96
C ASP A 90 24.62 5.10 3.95
N ILE A 91 24.85 3.91 4.52
CA ILE A 91 23.92 3.16 5.37
C ILE A 91 24.55 3.00 6.76
N THR A 92 23.88 3.53 7.79
CA THR A 92 24.25 3.32 9.20
C THR A 92 24.08 1.85 9.61
N SER A 93 25.03 1.31 10.38
CA SER A 93 25.06 -0.09 10.80
C SER A 93 25.24 -0.20 12.33
N GLY A 94 24.73 -1.28 12.93
CA GLY A 94 24.84 -1.53 14.37
C GLY A 94 23.82 -0.74 15.20
N LEU A 95 24.18 -0.38 16.44
CA LEU A 95 23.29 0.36 17.34
C LEU A 95 22.80 1.71 16.76
N PRO A 96 23.63 2.52 16.07
CA PRO A 96 23.17 3.79 15.48
C PRO A 96 21.99 3.62 14.53
N ARG A 97 21.87 2.48 13.84
CA ARG A 97 20.73 2.20 12.97
C ARG A 97 19.47 1.86 13.76
N VAL A 98 19.61 1.13 14.85
CA VAL A 98 18.50 0.79 15.75
C VAL A 98 17.92 2.07 16.34
N GLU A 99 18.77 2.97 16.85
CA GLU A 99 18.34 4.28 17.36
C GLU A 99 17.65 5.12 16.28
N GLU A 100 18.21 5.18 15.06
CA GLU A 100 17.58 5.89 13.94
C GLU A 100 16.17 5.38 13.61
N LEU A 101 15.96 4.07 13.67
CA LEU A 101 14.67 3.42 13.40
C LEU A 101 13.66 3.65 14.54
N PHE A 102 14.09 3.53 15.81
CA PHE A 102 13.21 3.71 16.97
C PHE A 102 12.84 5.17 17.23
N GLU A 103 13.75 6.12 16.97
CA GLU A 103 13.49 7.55 17.09
C GLU A 103 12.79 8.14 15.85
N ALA A 104 12.59 7.32 14.80
CA ALA A 104 12.01 7.73 13.53
C ALA A 104 12.62 9.04 13.00
N ARG A 105 13.96 9.14 12.99
CA ARG A 105 14.64 10.38 12.57
C ARG A 105 14.18 10.75 11.16
N LYS A 106 13.67 11.97 10.98
CA LYS A 106 13.06 12.47 9.73
C LYS A 106 13.97 12.41 8.50
N LYS A 107 15.29 12.28 8.68
CA LYS A 107 16.28 12.21 7.60
C LYS A 107 17.35 11.18 7.96
N PRO A 108 17.18 9.90 7.60
CA PRO A 108 18.26 8.93 7.71
C PRO A 108 19.40 9.33 6.77
N LYS A 109 20.63 8.93 7.10
CA LYS A 109 21.74 8.99 6.14
C LYS A 109 21.38 8.05 4.96
N GLY A 110 21.59 8.51 3.72
CA GLY A 110 21.17 7.77 2.52
C GLY A 110 19.65 7.76 2.24
N GLU A 111 19.00 8.91 2.32
CA GLU A 111 17.56 9.03 2.02
C GLU A 111 17.24 8.63 0.58
N ALA A 112 16.36 7.64 0.41
CA ALA A 112 15.82 7.24 -0.88
C ALA A 112 14.58 8.07 -1.21
N VAL A 113 14.61 8.77 -2.35
CA VAL A 113 13.45 9.52 -2.85
C VAL A 113 12.39 8.52 -3.32
N MET A 114 11.24 8.52 -2.64
CA MET A 114 10.08 7.72 -3.04
C MET A 114 9.13 8.53 -3.93
N THR A 115 8.28 7.80 -4.65
CA THR A 115 7.28 8.39 -5.55
C THR A 115 5.88 8.10 -5.01
N ASP A 116 5.05 9.12 -4.84
CA ASP A 116 3.68 8.95 -4.31
C ASP A 116 2.73 8.27 -5.29
N ILE A 117 3.11 8.23 -6.57
CA ILE A 117 2.30 7.65 -7.65
C ILE A 117 2.91 6.36 -8.16
N ALA A 118 2.07 5.34 -8.32
CA ALA A 118 2.43 4.14 -9.09
C ALA A 118 2.46 4.50 -10.59
N GLY A 119 3.43 4.00 -11.34
CA GLY A 119 3.53 4.29 -12.76
C GLY A 119 4.86 3.83 -13.35
N THR A 120 5.12 4.20 -14.60
CA THR A 120 6.41 3.93 -15.25
C THR A 120 7.38 5.07 -14.96
N LEU A 121 8.55 4.74 -14.42
CA LEU A 121 9.61 5.71 -14.12
C LEU A 121 10.55 5.85 -15.32
N ARG A 122 10.79 7.10 -15.74
CA ARG A 122 11.74 7.46 -16.79
C ARG A 122 12.76 8.44 -16.23
N LEU A 123 14.05 8.11 -16.39
CA LEU A 123 15.15 9.00 -16.04
C LEU A 123 15.47 9.91 -17.23
N ILE A 124 15.41 11.22 -17.02
CA ILE A 124 15.74 12.23 -18.02
C ILE A 124 16.92 13.03 -17.49
N LYS A 125 17.98 13.16 -18.30
CA LYS A 125 19.11 14.04 -17.98
C LYS A 125 18.93 15.37 -18.73
N LYS A 126 18.76 16.47 -17.99
CA LYS A 126 18.76 17.83 -18.56
C LYS A 126 19.83 18.64 -17.85
N GLU A 127 20.68 19.31 -18.63
CA GLU A 127 21.71 20.24 -18.12
C GLU A 127 22.59 19.64 -17.00
N GLY A 128 22.91 18.35 -17.10
CA GLY A 128 23.75 17.66 -16.11
C GLY A 128 23.00 17.08 -14.90
N VAL A 129 21.75 17.51 -14.65
CA VAL A 129 20.90 17.01 -13.55
C VAL A 129 20.03 15.85 -14.02
N ARG A 130 19.87 14.83 -13.16
CA ARG A 130 19.00 13.66 -13.40
C ARG A 130 17.61 13.92 -12.79
N PHE A 131 16.57 13.82 -13.60
CA PHE A 131 15.18 13.91 -13.18
C PHE A 131 14.52 12.53 -13.31
N ALA A 132 13.83 12.08 -12.27
CA ALA A 132 12.95 10.91 -12.32
C ALA A 132 11.52 11.37 -12.60
N GLN A 133 10.98 11.00 -13.77
CA GLN A 133 9.60 11.28 -14.15
C GLN A 133 8.78 10.01 -14.03
N VAL A 134 7.77 10.00 -13.17
CA VAL A 134 6.81 8.89 -13.08
C VAL A 134 5.57 9.25 -13.89
N THR A 135 5.21 8.39 -14.84
CA THR A 135 4.00 8.55 -15.65
C THR A 135 3.00 7.47 -15.30
N ASN A 136 1.82 7.85 -14.82
CA ASN A 136 0.68 6.97 -14.62
C ASN A 136 -0.27 7.12 -15.82
N ALA A 137 -0.41 6.07 -16.63
CA ALA A 137 -1.34 6.05 -17.77
C ALA A 137 -2.47 5.05 -17.48
N GLN A 138 -3.60 5.55 -17.02
CA GLN A 138 -4.83 4.74 -16.89
C GLN A 138 -5.67 4.88 -18.15
N VAL A 139 -5.87 3.77 -18.86
CA VAL A 139 -6.81 3.69 -19.97
C VAL A 139 -8.17 3.30 -19.41
N PHE A 140 -9.13 4.23 -19.40
CA PHE A 140 -10.51 3.94 -19.01
C PHE A 140 -11.30 3.43 -20.22
N ARG A 141 -11.71 2.17 -20.19
CA ARG A 141 -12.65 1.59 -21.16
C ARG A 141 -14.02 1.51 -20.50
N THR A 142 -15.02 2.11 -21.12
CA THR A 142 -16.42 2.00 -20.69
C THR A 142 -17.20 1.30 -21.79
N GLU A 143 -17.80 0.17 -21.46
CA GLU A 143 -18.81 -0.45 -22.32
C GLU A 143 -20.15 0.22 -22.03
N ILE A 144 -20.74 0.80 -23.07
CA ILE A 144 -22.07 1.39 -23.03
C ILE A 144 -22.96 0.45 -23.83
N SER A 145 -23.92 -0.19 -23.18
CA SER A 145 -24.95 -0.98 -23.88
C SER A 145 -25.92 -0.03 -24.58
N ILE A 146 -26.16 -0.27 -25.87
CA ILE A 146 -27.09 0.51 -26.69
C ILE A 146 -28.45 -0.20 -26.67
N PRO A 147 -29.51 0.40 -26.09
CA PRO A 147 -30.84 -0.18 -26.09
C PRO A 147 -31.41 -0.29 -27.52
N GLU A 148 -32.32 -1.26 -27.73
CA GLU A 148 -32.98 -1.45 -29.03
C GLU A 148 -33.73 -0.17 -29.48
N GLY A 149 -33.51 0.26 -30.72
CA GLY A 149 -34.15 1.44 -31.32
C GLY A 149 -33.27 2.68 -31.52
N TRP A 150 -31.99 2.62 -31.14
CA TRP A 150 -31.02 3.68 -31.38
C TRP A 150 -30.25 3.45 -32.68
N THR A 151 -30.03 4.50 -33.46
CA THR A 151 -29.22 4.43 -34.69
C THR A 151 -27.74 4.64 -34.33
N ILE A 152 -26.90 3.67 -34.69
CA ILE A 152 -25.45 3.72 -34.51
C ILE A 152 -24.86 4.52 -35.68
N GLU A 153 -24.17 5.61 -35.37
CA GLU A 153 -23.60 6.52 -36.39
C GLU A 153 -22.10 6.27 -36.65
N VAL A 154 -21.54 5.17 -36.14
CA VAL A 154 -20.10 4.86 -36.22
C VAL A 154 -19.87 3.53 -36.94
N GLU A 155 -19.03 3.54 -37.98
CA GLU A 155 -18.60 2.34 -38.72
C GLU A 155 -17.67 1.44 -37.89
N GLU A 156 -17.91 0.13 -37.89
CA GLU A 156 -17.29 -0.87 -36.99
C GLU A 156 -15.76 -1.04 -37.15
N GLU A 157 -15.17 -0.69 -38.30
CA GLU A 157 -13.77 -1.06 -38.60
C GLU A 157 -12.74 0.08 -38.50
N ARG A 158 -13.15 1.32 -38.18
CA ARG A 158 -12.21 2.44 -38.01
C ARG A 158 -12.49 3.17 -36.72
N GLY A 159 -11.74 2.84 -35.67
CA GLY A 159 -11.76 3.55 -34.40
C GLY A 159 -11.65 5.06 -34.63
N ARG A 160 -12.75 5.78 -34.38
CA ARG A 160 -12.76 7.25 -34.40
C ARG A 160 -12.45 7.77 -33.00
N GLU A 161 -11.62 8.80 -32.93
CA GLU A 161 -11.47 9.63 -31.74
C GLU A 161 -12.79 10.42 -31.53
N VAL A 162 -13.65 9.94 -30.63
CA VAL A 162 -14.92 10.61 -30.30
C VAL A 162 -14.66 11.66 -29.23
N ARG A 163 -14.52 12.93 -29.61
CA ARG A 163 -14.48 14.06 -28.67
C ARG A 163 -15.89 14.32 -28.14
N ARG A 164 -16.19 13.90 -26.90
CA ARG A 164 -17.44 14.18 -26.14
C ARG A 164 -18.66 14.43 -27.06
N CYS A 165 -19.00 13.43 -27.86
CA CYS A 165 -20.17 13.42 -28.73
C CYS A 165 -21.04 12.21 -28.38
N PRO A 166 -22.37 12.29 -28.53
CA PRO A 166 -23.23 11.13 -28.34
C PRO A 166 -22.90 10.08 -29.42
N CYS A 167 -22.54 8.86 -29.00
CA CYS A 167 -22.27 7.73 -29.89
C CYS A 167 -23.54 7.12 -30.52
N ALA A 168 -24.70 7.48 -29.99
CA ALA A 168 -26.01 7.08 -30.50
C ALA A 168 -27.04 8.17 -30.16
N ARG A 169 -28.08 8.33 -30.99
CA ARG A 169 -29.14 9.34 -30.80
C ARG A 169 -30.50 8.63 -30.69
N ALA A 170 -31.27 8.97 -29.66
CA ALA A 170 -32.65 8.49 -29.53
C ALA A 170 -33.53 9.12 -30.62
N ARG A 171 -34.43 8.33 -31.23
CA ARG A 171 -35.49 8.87 -32.11
C ARG A 171 -36.49 9.68 -31.27
N SER A 172 -36.25 10.98 -31.11
CA SER A 172 -37.30 11.89 -30.65
C SER A 172 -38.04 12.47 -31.85
N ARG A 173 -39.34 12.16 -31.93
CA ARG A 173 -40.32 12.86 -32.76
C ARG A 173 -40.62 14.20 -32.08
N TRP A 174 -39.79 15.21 -32.28
CA TRP A 174 -40.07 16.58 -31.86
C TRP A 174 -39.78 17.55 -32.99
N GLY A 175 -40.81 18.33 -33.33
CA GLY A 175 -40.92 19.16 -34.51
C GLY A 175 -39.96 20.34 -34.56
N ASP A 176 -39.81 20.82 -35.78
CA ASP A 176 -39.06 21.98 -36.23
C ASP A 176 -39.33 23.22 -35.37
N HIS A 177 -38.31 23.73 -34.67
CA HIS A 177 -38.23 25.12 -34.25
C HIS A 177 -36.81 25.63 -34.46
N ARG A 178 -36.67 26.50 -35.47
CA ARG A 178 -35.49 27.33 -35.73
C ARG A 178 -35.27 28.39 -34.64
N ARG A 179 -33.98 28.73 -34.48
CA ARG A 179 -33.36 29.89 -33.77
C ARG A 179 -33.47 29.79 -32.23
N ASP A 180 -32.45 30.09 -31.45
CA ASP A 180 -31.60 31.28 -31.52
C ASP A 180 -30.25 31.05 -30.82
N GLY A 181 -29.22 31.76 -31.26
CA GLY A 181 -27.89 31.71 -30.65
C GLY A 181 -27.89 32.41 -29.30
N ARG A 182 -27.23 31.81 -28.29
CA ARG A 182 -26.55 32.53 -27.20
C ARG A 182 -25.65 31.62 -26.38
N HIS A 183 -24.46 32.13 -26.13
CA HIS A 183 -23.48 31.62 -25.17
C HIS A 183 -24.09 31.42 -23.77
N GLY A 184 -23.66 30.39 -23.03
CA GLY A 184 -24.06 30.26 -21.63
C GLY A 184 -23.57 29.02 -20.90
N ALA A 185 -22.44 29.18 -20.20
CA ALA A 185 -22.14 28.68 -18.86
C ALA A 185 -22.18 27.17 -18.55
N TYR A 186 -20.97 26.68 -18.27
CA TYR A 186 -20.64 25.63 -17.32
C TYR A 186 -21.46 25.72 -16.01
N ARG A 187 -22.21 24.66 -15.66
CA ARG A 187 -22.49 24.29 -14.26
C ARG A 187 -22.47 22.77 -14.10
N ARG A 188 -21.52 22.32 -13.28
CA ARG A 188 -21.61 21.05 -12.55
C ARG A 188 -22.70 21.20 -11.49
N SER A 189 -23.58 20.22 -11.36
CA SER A 189 -24.32 20.01 -10.11
C SER A 189 -24.54 18.52 -9.91
N HIS A 190 -23.95 18.03 -8.82
CA HIS A 190 -24.21 16.74 -8.22
C HIS A 190 -25.72 16.57 -7.97
N ALA A 191 -26.24 15.39 -8.27
CA ALA A 191 -27.53 14.94 -7.75
C ALA A 191 -27.30 13.59 -7.05
N VAL A 192 -27.38 13.64 -5.73
CA VAL A 192 -27.49 12.50 -4.82
C VAL A 192 -28.88 11.88 -5.03
N PRO A 193 -29.03 10.55 -5.14
CA PRO A 193 -30.36 9.93 -5.14
C PRO A 193 -30.95 9.96 -3.73
N ALA A 194 -32.17 10.47 -3.62
CA ALA A 194 -33.02 10.24 -2.47
C ALA A 194 -33.73 8.89 -2.64
N LEU A 195 -33.47 7.97 -1.70
CA LEU A 195 -34.39 7.06 -0.99
C LEU A 195 -33.57 6.04 -0.19
#